data_AF-A0A382SZT7-F1
#
_entry.id   AF-A0A382SZT7-F1
#
_cell.length_a   1.000
_cell.length_b   1.000
_cell.length_c   1.000
_cell.angle_alpha   90.00
_cell.angle_beta   90.00
_cell.angle_gamma   90.00
#
_symmetry.space_group_name_H-M   'P 1'
#
loop_
_entity.id
_entity.type
_entity.pdbx_description
1 polymer ?
#
loop_
_entity_poly.entity_id
_entity_poly.type
_entity_poly.pdbx_seq_one_letter_code
_entity_poly.pdbx_strand_id
1 'polypeptide(L)'
;MERYRSYIAVLGGRPIIIWGMGWREFGRMIRNRWVQLVIALVWLQTLLMTLLILPFQTDPQPIHLLLYGDLETSGIRIHLVLLAAITGGQLISRDLSDQSIHLYLARPLTRVDYLLARLLTLLLLFLLAALLPNLYLTLVQWTDNGYALGWFGDHRWMLLATLGYGLVVTVTFSLLALACSALTSRAGFAAAGFFLAVYFPSFLV
;
A
#
# COMPACT_ATOMS: atom_id res chain seq x y z
N MET A 1 5.54 -17.63 -47.19
CA MET A 1 6.52 -17.12 -46.20
C MET A 1 5.99 -15.83 -45.58
N GLU A 2 4.93 -15.88 -44.78
CA GLU A 2 4.40 -14.70 -44.07
C GLU A 2 4.06 -15.10 -42.62
N ARG A 3 5.08 -15.29 -41.79
CA ARG A 3 4.86 -15.67 -40.38
C ARG A 3 5.40 -14.67 -39.35
N TYR A 4 5.93 -13.54 -39.81
CA TYR A 4 6.39 -12.48 -38.91
C TYR A 4 5.75 -11.15 -39.34
N ARG A 5 4.74 -10.74 -38.56
CA ARG A 5 4.17 -9.40 -38.65
C ARG A 5 5.20 -8.43 -38.07
N SER A 6 5.70 -7.50 -38.88
CA SER A 6 6.63 -6.47 -38.43
C SER A 6 5.97 -5.64 -37.32
N TYR A 7 6.43 -5.83 -36.09
CA TYR A 7 5.99 -5.04 -34.95
C TYR A 7 6.93 -3.85 -34.83
N ILE A 8 6.48 -2.68 -35.30
CA ILE A 8 7.15 -1.43 -35.01
C ILE A 8 6.78 -1.07 -33.58
N ALA A 9 7.71 -1.30 -32.65
CA ALA A 9 7.53 -0.88 -31.27
C ALA A 9 7.52 0.65 -31.24
N VAL A 10 6.33 1.24 -31.05
CA VAL A 10 6.23 2.65 -30.68
C VAL A 10 6.78 2.75 -29.26
N LEU A 11 8.04 3.18 -29.14
CA LEU A 11 8.67 3.43 -27.85
C LEU A 11 7.97 4.64 -27.21
N GLY A 12 6.95 4.38 -26.40
CA GLY A 12 6.39 5.41 -25.52
C GLY A 12 7.51 6.03 -24.67
N GLY A 13 7.38 7.30 -24.33
CA GLY A 13 8.39 7.99 -23.53
C GLY A 13 8.68 7.25 -22.20
N ARG A 14 9.88 7.47 -21.64
CA ARG A 14 10.31 6.90 -20.35
C ARG A 14 9.23 6.86 -19.25
N PRO A 15 8.42 7.92 -18.99
CA PRO A 15 7.38 7.88 -17.96
C PRO A 15 6.27 6.84 -18.21
N ILE A 16 5.88 6.62 -19.48
CA ILE A 16 4.88 5.60 -19.84
C ILE A 16 5.40 4.20 -19.54
N ILE A 17 6.69 3.96 -19.78
CA ILE A 17 7.33 2.67 -19.49
C ILE A 17 7.35 2.42 -17.97
N ILE A 18 7.72 3.43 -17.17
CA ILE A 18 7.75 3.36 -15.71
C ILE A 18 6.35 3.04 -15.16
N TRP A 19 5.34 3.81 -15.60
CA TRP A 19 3.97 3.63 -15.15
C TRP A 19 3.41 2.27 -15.56
N GLY A 20 3.62 1.87 -16.81
CA GLY A 20 3.20 0.56 -17.31
C GLY A 20 3.88 -0.62 -16.61
N MET A 21 5.17 -0.48 -16.26
CA MET A 21 5.89 -1.48 -15.47
C MET A 21 5.30 -1.58 -14.06
N GLY A 22 5.13 -0.45 -13.36
CA GLY A 22 4.59 -0.42 -12.00
C GLY A 22 3.16 -0.96 -11.91
N TRP A 23 2.31 -0.63 -12.89
CA TRP A 23 0.91 -1.08 -12.96
C TRP A 23 0.78 -2.58 -13.20
N ARG A 24 1.57 -3.16 -14.11
CA ARG A 24 1.55 -4.62 -14.36
C ARG A 24 1.97 -5.41 -13.13
N GLU A 25 2.98 -4.92 -12.43
CA GLU A 25 3.46 -5.53 -11.19
C GLU A 25 2.44 -5.42 -10.07
N PHE A 26 1.76 -4.28 -9.95
CA PHE A 26 0.63 -4.12 -9.04
C PHE A 26 -0.47 -5.15 -9.32
N GLY A 27 -0.86 -5.31 -10.59
CA GLY A 27 -1.84 -6.33 -10.98
C GLY A 27 -1.37 -7.77 -10.73
N ARG A 28 -0.07 -8.05 -10.79
CA ARG A 28 0.51 -9.35 -10.38
C ARG A 28 0.39 -9.54 -8.87
N MET A 29 0.71 -8.52 -8.07
CA MET A 29 0.65 -8.58 -6.60
C MET A 29 -0.78 -8.76 -6.09
N ILE A 30 -1.74 -8.01 -6.63
CA ILE A 30 -3.16 -8.12 -6.23
C ILE A 30 -3.76 -9.49 -6.50
N ARG A 31 -3.19 -10.26 -7.43
CA ARG A 31 -3.63 -11.62 -7.75
C ARG A 31 -2.96 -12.68 -6.86
N ASN A 32 -1.97 -12.30 -6.06
CA ASN A 32 -1.38 -13.20 -5.08
C ASN A 32 -2.36 -13.42 -3.93
N ARG A 33 -2.73 -14.68 -3.68
CA ARG A 33 -3.70 -15.08 -2.63
C ARG A 33 -3.33 -14.54 -1.26
N TRP A 34 -2.04 -14.52 -0.91
CA TRP A 34 -1.58 -14.00 0.38
C TRP A 34 -1.79 -12.49 0.52
N VAL A 35 -1.53 -11.74 -0.56
CA VAL A 35 -1.78 -10.29 -0.59
C VAL A 35 -3.28 -10.01 -0.50
N GLN A 36 -4.10 -10.78 -1.22
CA GLN A 36 -5.57 -10.68 -1.15
C GLN A 36 -6.09 -10.97 0.25
N LEU A 37 -5.58 -12.01 0.91
CA LEU A 37 -5.97 -12.35 2.28
C LEU A 37 -5.66 -11.21 3.25
N VAL A 38 -4.48 -10.61 3.17
CA VAL A 38 -4.12 -9.49 4.06
C VAL A 38 -4.97 -8.25 3.76
N ILE A 39 -5.19 -7.92 2.48
CA ILE A 39 -6.10 -6.82 2.10
C ILE A 39 -7.52 -7.11 2.60
N ALA A 40 -8.02 -8.35 2.46
CA ALA A 40 -9.33 -8.73 2.96
C ALA A 40 -9.42 -8.58 4.49
N LEU A 41 -8.37 -8.94 5.23
CA LEU A 41 -8.31 -8.74 6.69
C LEU A 41 -8.31 -7.25 7.07
N VAL A 42 -7.58 -6.40 6.34
CA VAL A 42 -7.63 -4.94 6.52
C VAL A 42 -9.05 -4.41 6.36
N TRP A 43 -9.72 -4.79 5.27
CA TRP A 43 -11.09 -4.35 4.99
C TRP A 43 -12.09 -4.94 6.00
N LEU A 44 -11.93 -6.20 6.39
CA LEU A 44 -12.74 -6.84 7.43
C LEU A 44 -12.60 -6.12 8.76
N GLN A 45 -11.38 -5.79 9.18
CA GLN A 45 -11.14 -5.04 10.42
C GLN A 45 -11.75 -3.64 10.35
N THR A 46 -11.67 -2.98 9.19
CA THR A 46 -12.27 -1.67 8.95
C THR A 46 -13.80 -1.75 9.06
N LEU A 47 -14.42 -2.76 8.45
CA LEU A 47 -15.86 -3.00 8.57
C LEU A 47 -16.26 -3.33 10.02
N LEU A 48 -15.47 -4.12 10.73
CA LEU A 48 -15.71 -4.42 12.14
C LEU A 48 -15.69 -3.14 12.98
N MET A 49 -14.74 -2.22 12.74
CA MET A 49 -14.76 -0.90 13.38
C MET A 49 -16.03 -0.10 13.08
N THR A 50 -16.50 -0.09 11.83
CA THR A 50 -17.75 0.61 11.50
C THR A 50 -18.94 0.05 12.25
N LEU A 51 -19.00 -1.27 12.45
CA LEU A 51 -20.15 -1.93 13.07
C LEU A 51 -20.09 -1.90 14.60
N LEU A 52 -18.91 -1.97 15.20
CA LEU A 52 -18.75 -2.11 16.64
C LEU A 52 -18.42 -0.80 17.36
N ILE A 53 -17.87 0.20 16.68
CA ILE A 53 -17.38 1.43 17.33
C ILE A 53 -18.21 2.63 16.91
N LEU A 54 -18.33 2.88 15.60
CA LEU A 54 -19.00 4.08 15.09
C LEU A 54 -20.46 4.27 15.57
N PRO A 55 -21.34 3.24 15.69
CA PRO A 55 -22.71 3.47 16.14
C PRO A 55 -22.81 3.93 17.60
N PHE A 56 -21.75 3.75 18.40
CA PHE A 56 -21.69 4.22 19.78
C PHE A 56 -21.05 5.60 19.91
N GLN A 57 -20.63 6.21 18.80
CA GLN A 57 -20.05 7.55 18.79
C GLN A 57 -21.08 8.58 18.33
N THR A 58 -21.32 9.57 19.18
CA THR A 58 -22.23 10.69 18.91
C THR A 58 -21.55 11.83 18.17
N ASP A 59 -20.23 11.98 18.33
CA ASP A 59 -19.46 13.08 17.76
C ASP A 59 -18.43 12.58 16.74
N PRO A 60 -18.19 13.33 15.64
CA PRO A 60 -17.17 12.99 14.64
C PRO A 60 -15.77 12.93 15.27
N GLN A 61 -15.20 11.72 15.34
CA GLN A 61 -13.87 11.50 15.89
C GLN A 61 -12.79 11.56 14.80
N PRO A 62 -11.53 11.90 15.16
CA PRO A 62 -10.40 11.81 14.24
C PRO A 62 -10.02 10.35 13.95
N ILE A 63 -10.74 9.73 13.01
CA ILE A 63 -10.68 8.29 12.70
C ILE A 63 -9.28 7.81 12.32
N HIS A 64 -8.47 8.68 11.71
CA HIS A 64 -7.12 8.31 11.27
C HIS A 64 -6.26 7.77 12.43
N LEU A 65 -6.38 8.33 13.64
CA LEU A 65 -5.64 7.84 14.81
C LEU A 65 -6.11 6.45 15.25
N LEU A 66 -7.42 6.21 15.19
CA LEU A 66 -8.02 4.95 15.59
C LEU A 66 -7.71 3.83 14.59
N LEU A 67 -7.87 4.10 13.29
CA LEU A 67 -7.65 3.11 12.24
C LEU A 67 -6.20 2.63 12.20
N TYR A 68 -5.23 3.54 12.29
CA TYR A 68 -3.81 3.17 12.24
C TYR A 68 -3.22 2.75 13.59
N GLY A 69 -4.07 2.57 14.61
CA GLY A 69 -3.69 2.04 15.91
C GLY A 69 -3.34 0.56 15.91
N ASP A 70 -3.04 0.04 17.10
CA ASP A 70 -2.76 -1.38 17.33
C ASP A 70 -4.02 -2.23 17.41
N LEU A 71 -3.84 -3.54 17.40
CA LEU A 71 -4.93 -4.51 17.47
C LEU A 71 -5.78 -4.34 18.74
N GLU A 72 -5.20 -3.91 19.85
CA GLU A 72 -5.92 -3.59 21.09
C GLU A 72 -6.96 -2.50 20.89
N THR A 73 -6.61 -1.48 20.10
CA THR A 73 -7.52 -0.42 19.65
C THR A 73 -8.34 -0.81 18.42
N SER A 74 -8.32 -2.09 18.02
CA SER A 74 -8.95 -2.60 16.80
C SER A 74 -8.40 -2.00 15.48
N GLY A 75 -7.16 -1.49 15.49
CA GLY A 75 -6.53 -0.86 14.32
C GLY A 75 -5.91 -1.84 13.32
N ILE A 76 -5.49 -1.32 12.16
CA ILE A 76 -4.98 -2.10 11.02
C ILE A 76 -3.44 -2.15 10.95
N ARG A 77 -2.70 -1.59 11.92
CA ARG A 77 -1.23 -1.44 11.83
C ARG A 77 -0.51 -2.77 11.60
N ILE A 78 -0.87 -3.81 12.34
CA ILE A 78 -0.28 -5.16 12.17
C ILE A 78 -0.50 -5.72 10.76
N HIS A 79 -1.66 -5.44 10.15
CA HIS A 79 -1.97 -5.88 8.80
C HIS A 79 -1.14 -5.13 7.76
N LEU A 80 -0.92 -3.83 7.95
CA LEU A 80 -0.02 -3.04 7.10
C LEU A 80 1.43 -3.53 7.22
N VAL A 81 1.85 -3.91 8.44
CA VAL A 81 3.17 -4.48 8.65
C VAL A 81 3.31 -5.82 7.92
N LEU A 82 2.32 -6.70 8.05
CA LEU A 82 2.30 -8.00 7.37
C LEU A 82 2.28 -7.83 5.85
N LEU A 83 1.51 -6.87 5.34
CA LEU A 83 1.46 -6.55 3.91
C LEU A 83 2.84 -6.10 3.41
N ALA A 84 3.50 -5.18 4.12
CA ALA A 84 4.84 -4.70 3.82
C ALA A 84 5.87 -5.83 3.86
N ALA A 85 5.79 -6.72 4.85
CA ALA A 85 6.68 -7.88 4.95
C ALA A 85 6.54 -8.82 3.74
N ILE A 86 5.31 -9.19 3.36
CA ILE A 86 5.04 -10.10 2.25
C ILE A 86 5.46 -9.48 0.91
N THR A 87 5.16 -8.20 0.71
CA THR A 87 5.32 -7.51 -0.58
C THR A 87 6.75 -6.98 -0.75
N GLY A 88 7.31 -6.37 0.30
CA GLY A 88 8.69 -5.93 0.37
C GLY A 88 9.66 -7.10 0.23
N GLY A 89 9.33 -8.27 0.78
CA GLY A 89 10.16 -9.46 0.60
C GLY A 89 10.28 -9.94 -0.84
N GLN A 90 9.41 -9.58 -1.78
CA GLN A 90 9.34 -10.24 -3.10
C GLN A 90 9.64 -9.34 -4.31
N LEU A 91 9.73 -8.03 -4.13
CA LEU A 91 9.68 -7.10 -5.26
C LEU A 91 11.04 -6.87 -5.96
N ILE A 92 12.09 -6.53 -5.20
CA ILE A 92 13.46 -6.33 -5.71
C ILE A 92 14.31 -7.58 -5.49
N SER A 93 14.15 -8.23 -4.33
CA SER A 93 14.89 -9.44 -3.95
C SER A 93 14.81 -10.57 -5.00
N ARG A 94 13.64 -10.76 -5.64
CA ARG A 94 13.45 -11.73 -6.72
C ARG A 94 14.20 -11.35 -7.99
N ASP A 95 14.19 -10.07 -8.35
CA ASP A 95 14.91 -9.60 -9.52
C ASP A 95 16.43 -9.70 -9.33
N LEU A 96 16.89 -9.56 -8.08
CA LEU A 96 18.27 -9.80 -7.69
C LEU A 96 18.63 -11.30 -7.69
N SER A 97 17.77 -12.18 -7.16
CA SER A 97 18.02 -13.63 -7.13
C SER A 97 18.04 -14.24 -8.53
N ASP A 98 17.15 -13.77 -9.40
CA ASP A 98 16.98 -14.31 -10.75
C ASP A 98 17.90 -13.62 -11.78
N GLN A 99 18.76 -12.69 -11.32
CA GLN A 99 19.64 -11.86 -12.15
C GLN A 99 18.93 -11.11 -13.30
N SER A 100 17.61 -10.93 -13.18
CA SER A 100 16.77 -10.31 -14.22
C SER A 100 17.01 -8.80 -14.32
N ILE A 101 17.61 -8.19 -13.31
CA ILE A 101 17.93 -6.75 -13.27
C ILE A 101 18.79 -6.30 -14.46
N HIS A 102 19.67 -7.19 -14.96
CA HIS A 102 20.50 -6.91 -16.14
C HIS A 102 19.66 -6.75 -17.43
N LEU A 103 18.55 -7.49 -17.55
CA LEU A 103 17.63 -7.39 -18.70
C LEU A 103 16.83 -6.08 -18.67
N TYR A 104 16.49 -5.59 -17.47
CA TYR A 104 15.82 -4.30 -17.32
C TYR A 104 16.75 -3.13 -17.68
N LEU A 105 18.02 -3.21 -17.27
CA LEU A 105 19.03 -2.18 -17.55
C LEU A 105 19.58 -2.23 -18.98
N ALA A 106 19.35 -3.31 -19.72
CA ALA A 106 19.64 -3.38 -21.16
C ALA A 106 18.67 -2.53 -22.01
N ARG A 107 17.53 -2.14 -21.43
CA ARG A 107 16.62 -1.14 -22.02
C ARG A 107 17.08 0.27 -21.65
N PRO A 108 16.66 1.32 -22.38
CA PRO A 108 16.97 2.72 -22.02
C PRO A 108 16.20 3.19 -20.76
N LEU A 109 16.36 2.46 -19.66
CA LEU A 109 15.81 2.71 -18.34
C LEU A 109 16.98 2.91 -17.38
N THR A 110 16.94 3.99 -16.63
CA THR A 110 17.92 4.23 -15.57
C THR A 110 17.57 3.43 -14.32
N ARG A 111 18.54 3.28 -13.41
CA ARG A 111 18.31 2.65 -12.09
C ARG A 111 17.20 3.37 -11.30
N VAL A 112 17.11 4.70 -11.44
CA VAL A 112 16.07 5.52 -10.80
C VAL A 112 14.70 5.21 -11.39
N ASP A 113 14.57 5.08 -12.71
CA ASP A 113 13.30 4.72 -13.36
C ASP A 113 12.76 3.37 -12.86
N TYR A 114 13.66 2.40 -12.70
CA TYR A 114 13.31 1.09 -12.14
C TYR A 114 12.83 1.19 -10.69
N LEU A 115 13.56 1.93 -9.84
CA LEU A 115 13.15 2.15 -8.44
C LEU A 115 11.80 2.88 -8.34
N LEU A 116 11.56 3.88 -9.19
CA LEU A 116 10.28 4.59 -9.25
C LEU A 116 9.14 3.66 -9.66
N ALA A 117 9.34 2.76 -10.63
CA ALA A 117 8.32 1.80 -11.02
C ALA A 117 7.97 0.85 -9.86
N ARG A 118 8.98 0.38 -9.12
CA ARG A 118 8.82 -0.50 -7.96
C ARG A 118 8.15 0.21 -6.79
N LEU A 119 8.52 1.46 -6.53
CA LEU A 119 7.87 2.31 -5.54
C LEU A 119 6.40 2.56 -5.89
N LEU A 120 6.11 2.85 -7.17
CA LEU A 120 4.73 3.08 -7.64
C LEU A 120 3.84 1.85 -7.42
N THR A 121 4.36 0.64 -7.65
CA THR A 121 3.65 -0.61 -7.34
C THR A 121 3.24 -0.68 -5.86
N LEU A 122 4.17 -0.39 -4.95
CA LEU A 122 3.91 -0.42 -3.51
C LEU A 122 2.96 0.71 -3.09
N LEU A 123 3.14 1.92 -3.63
CA LEU A 123 2.25 3.04 -3.37
C LEU A 123 0.79 2.70 -3.73
N LEU A 124 0.55 2.13 -4.91
CA LEU A 124 -0.80 1.71 -5.31
C LEU A 124 -1.39 0.66 -4.36
N LEU A 125 -0.56 -0.27 -3.89
CA LEU A 125 -0.97 -1.31 -2.96
C LEU A 125 -1.33 -0.76 -1.58
N PHE A 126 -0.50 0.14 -1.04
CA PHE A 126 -0.75 0.78 0.24
C PHE A 126 -1.80 1.89 0.17
N LEU A 127 -2.07 2.49 -1.00
CA LEU A 127 -3.27 3.32 -1.19
C LEU A 127 -4.53 2.49 -0.99
N LEU A 128 -4.56 1.27 -1.54
CA LEU A 128 -5.69 0.35 -1.39
C LEU A 128 -5.86 -0.17 0.03
N ALA A 129 -4.76 -0.39 0.76
CA ALA A 129 -4.80 -0.97 2.10
C ALA A 129 -4.81 0.06 3.24
N ALA A 130 -4.29 1.27 3.05
CA ALA A 130 -4.20 2.26 4.12
C ALA A 130 -5.14 3.46 3.86
N LEU A 131 -5.05 4.08 2.69
CA LEU A 131 -5.80 5.31 2.42
C LEU A 131 -7.28 5.03 2.15
N LEU A 132 -7.61 4.05 1.30
CA LEU A 132 -9.00 3.74 0.95
C LEU A 132 -9.87 3.34 2.15
N PRO A 133 -9.42 2.48 3.08
CA PRO A 133 -10.18 2.21 4.30
C PRO A 133 -10.40 3.46 5.15
N ASN A 134 -9.40 4.33 5.24
CA ASN A 134 -9.52 5.59 5.98
C ASN A 134 -10.56 6.55 5.37
N LEU A 135 -10.56 6.68 4.05
CA LEU A 135 -11.57 7.44 3.31
C LEU A 135 -12.96 6.82 3.46
N TYR A 136 -13.05 5.48 3.43
CA TYR A 136 -14.30 4.77 3.66
C TYR A 136 -14.90 5.11 5.04
N LEU A 137 -14.10 5.11 6.10
CA LEU A 137 -14.62 5.48 7.43
C LEU A 137 -15.10 6.93 7.50
N THR A 138 -14.43 7.87 6.82
CA THR A 138 -14.93 9.25 6.74
C THR A 138 -16.24 9.36 5.95
N LEU A 139 -16.44 8.51 4.93
CA LEU A 139 -17.71 8.43 4.22
C LEU A 139 -18.81 7.90 5.13
N VAL A 140 -18.53 6.90 5.96
CA VAL A 140 -19.51 6.36 6.94
C VAL A 140 -19.93 7.44 7.95
N GLN A 141 -18.99 8.20 8.50
CA GLN A 141 -19.35 9.32 9.38
C GLN A 141 -20.20 10.38 8.68
N TRP A 142 -19.92 10.66 7.40
CA TRP A 142 -20.76 11.57 6.61
C TRP A 142 -22.18 11.02 6.41
N THR A 143 -22.33 9.72 6.15
CA THR A 143 -23.65 9.09 6.02
C THR A 143 -24.42 9.09 7.33
N ASP A 144 -23.75 8.89 8.46
CA ASP A 144 -24.38 8.90 9.79
C ASP A 144 -24.87 10.31 10.19
N ASN A 145 -24.23 11.37 9.66
CA ASN A 145 -24.65 12.76 9.82
C ASN A 145 -25.74 13.21 8.83
N GLY A 146 -26.49 12.28 8.24
CA GLY A 146 -27.65 12.58 7.42
C GLY A 146 -27.34 13.19 6.04
N TYR A 147 -26.17 12.88 5.47
CA TYR A 147 -25.74 13.32 4.12
C TYR A 147 -25.62 14.85 3.94
N ALA A 148 -25.45 15.59 5.03
CA ALA A 148 -25.34 17.04 4.97
C ALA A 148 -24.08 17.48 4.20
N LEU A 149 -24.24 18.26 3.12
CA LEU A 149 -23.09 18.80 2.38
C LEU A 149 -22.31 19.84 3.18
N GLY A 150 -22.95 20.51 4.14
CA GLY A 150 -22.29 21.44 5.08
C GLY A 150 -21.23 20.77 5.95
N TRP A 151 -21.37 19.46 6.22
CA TRP A 151 -20.46 18.70 7.05
C TRP A 151 -19.02 18.71 6.52
N PHE A 152 -18.83 18.72 5.19
CA PHE A 152 -17.50 18.82 4.56
C PHE A 152 -16.82 20.17 4.85
N GLY A 153 -17.61 21.25 4.95
CA GLY A 153 -17.10 22.57 5.30
C GLY A 153 -16.71 22.67 6.77
N ASP A 154 -17.56 22.12 7.64
CA ASP A 154 -17.36 22.13 9.10
C ASP A 154 -16.17 21.24 9.51
N HIS A 155 -15.98 20.10 8.85
CA HIS A 155 -14.93 19.12 9.16
C HIS A 155 -13.75 19.13 8.19
N ARG A 156 -13.54 20.22 7.44
CA ARG A 156 -12.46 20.34 6.43
C ARG A 156 -11.07 19.99 6.97
N TRP A 157 -10.78 20.37 8.21
CA TRP A 157 -9.49 20.09 8.85
C TRP A 157 -9.31 18.62 9.18
N MET A 158 -10.39 17.95 9.61
CA MET A 158 -10.40 16.51 9.85
C MET A 158 -10.19 15.75 8.54
N LEU A 159 -10.85 16.16 7.45
CA LEU A 159 -10.68 15.53 6.14
C LEU A 159 -9.26 15.69 5.60
N LEU A 160 -8.68 16.90 5.73
CA LEU A 160 -7.29 17.16 5.35
C LEU A 160 -6.32 16.32 6.20
N ALA A 161 -6.56 16.21 7.50
CA ALA A 161 -5.75 15.40 8.41
C ALA A 161 -5.85 13.91 8.06
N THR A 162 -7.06 13.41 7.80
CA THR A 162 -7.30 12.02 7.37
C THR A 162 -6.56 11.70 6.08
N LEU A 163 -6.69 12.55 5.06
CA LEU A 163 -6.03 12.34 3.78
C LEU A 163 -4.51 12.47 3.90
N GLY A 164 -4.03 13.50 4.61
CA GLY A 164 -2.61 13.74 4.85
C GLY A 164 -1.96 12.60 5.62
N TYR A 165 -2.56 12.16 6.72
CA TYR A 165 -2.04 11.06 7.53
C TYR A 165 -2.06 9.74 6.75
N GLY A 166 -3.15 9.45 6.03
CA GLY A 166 -3.22 8.25 5.19
C GLY A 166 -2.15 8.22 4.10
N LEU A 167 -1.87 9.36 3.45
CA LEU A 167 -0.77 9.47 2.49
C LEU A 167 0.60 9.27 3.15
N VAL A 168 0.83 9.85 4.33
CA VAL A 168 2.08 9.66 5.08
C VAL A 168 2.28 8.19 5.43
N VAL A 169 1.24 7.50 5.89
CA VAL A 169 1.28 6.05 6.17
C VAL A 169 1.60 5.28 4.88
N THR A 170 0.88 5.53 3.80
CA THR A 170 1.11 4.88 2.51
C THR A 170 2.55 5.04 2.02
N VAL A 171 3.08 6.26 2.05
CA VAL A 171 4.46 6.55 1.60
C VAL A 171 5.47 5.85 2.50
N THR A 172 5.30 5.97 3.83
CA THR A 172 6.22 5.39 4.82
C THR A 172 6.32 3.88 4.66
N PHE A 173 5.18 3.16 4.65
CA PHE A 173 5.17 1.70 4.50
C PHE A 173 5.68 1.25 3.13
N SER A 174 5.43 2.00 2.07
CA SER A 174 5.97 1.71 0.73
C SER A 174 7.49 1.83 0.70
N LEU A 175 8.04 2.90 1.28
CA LEU A 175 9.49 3.11 1.36
C LEU A 175 10.17 2.05 2.22
N LEU A 176 9.58 1.72 3.37
CA LEU A 176 10.10 0.68 4.25
C LEU A 176 10.09 -0.70 3.58
N ALA A 177 8.99 -1.09 2.94
CA ALA A 177 8.89 -2.33 2.21
C ALA A 177 9.93 -2.40 1.07
N LEU A 178 10.14 -1.28 0.35
CA LEU A 178 11.15 -1.17 -0.70
C LEU A 178 12.58 -1.31 -0.14
N ALA A 179 12.88 -0.63 0.98
CA ALA A 179 14.17 -0.69 1.64
C ALA A 179 14.51 -2.11 2.11
N CYS A 180 13.57 -2.79 2.77
CA CYS A 180 13.74 -4.18 3.16
C CYS A 180 13.94 -5.11 1.94
N SER A 181 13.26 -4.83 0.82
CA SER A 181 13.44 -5.55 -0.44
C SER A 181 14.85 -5.43 -1.01
N ALA A 182 15.44 -4.23 -0.92
CA ALA A 182 16.76 -3.94 -1.45
C ALA A 182 17.88 -4.52 -0.58
N LEU A 183 17.67 -4.58 0.74
CA LEU A 183 18.68 -5.04 1.70
C LEU A 183 18.85 -6.57 1.76
N THR A 184 17.85 -7.34 1.31
CA THR A 184 17.85 -8.79 1.52
C THR A 184 17.63 -9.55 0.22
N SER A 185 18.56 -10.45 -0.13
CA SER A 185 18.41 -11.35 -1.30
C SER A 185 17.40 -12.47 -1.07
N ARG A 186 17.07 -12.77 0.19
CA ARG A 186 16.08 -13.79 0.58
C ARG A 186 14.78 -13.17 1.10
N ALA A 187 13.70 -13.39 0.36
CA ALA A 187 12.38 -12.84 0.65
C ALA A 187 11.87 -13.09 2.09
N GLY A 188 12.11 -14.29 2.63
CA GLY A 188 11.65 -14.65 3.98
C GLY A 188 12.36 -13.88 5.10
N PHE A 189 13.68 -13.64 4.95
CA PHE A 189 14.45 -12.89 5.95
C PHE A 189 14.12 -11.39 5.91
N ALA A 190 13.80 -10.85 4.73
CA ALA A 190 13.36 -9.46 4.58
C ALA A 190 12.03 -9.21 5.32
N ALA A 191 11.09 -10.15 5.15
CA ALA A 191 9.78 -10.11 5.79
C ALA A 191 9.90 -10.22 7.32
N ALA A 192 10.72 -11.16 7.80
CA ALA A 192 10.96 -11.36 9.22
C ALA A 192 11.70 -10.17 9.86
N GLY A 193 12.71 -9.62 9.19
CA GLY A 193 13.43 -8.43 9.65
C GLY A 193 12.54 -7.20 9.74
N PHE A 194 11.63 -7.02 8.79
CA PHE A 194 10.66 -5.92 8.83
C PHE A 194 9.67 -6.06 9.99
N PHE A 195 9.10 -7.26 10.18
CA PHE A 195 8.18 -7.53 11.28
C PHE A 195 8.85 -7.30 12.64
N LEU A 196 10.09 -7.79 12.80
CA LEU A 196 10.86 -7.59 14.02
C LEU A 196 11.21 -6.11 14.23
N ALA A 197 11.68 -5.39 13.22
CA ALA A 197 12.12 -4.01 13.39
C ALA A 197 10.95 -3.04 13.70
N VAL A 198 9.79 -3.25 13.10
CA VAL A 198 8.67 -2.29 13.18
C VAL A 198 7.64 -2.66 14.23
N TYR A 199 7.36 -3.95 14.44
CA TYR A 199 6.27 -4.40 15.31
C TYR A 199 6.73 -5.02 16.64
N PHE A 200 7.98 -5.50 16.73
CA PHE A 200 8.52 -5.97 18.01
C PHE A 200 8.54 -4.89 19.12
N PRO A 201 8.90 -3.62 18.84
CA PRO A 201 8.92 -2.59 19.87
C PRO A 201 7.56 -2.34 20.52
N SER A 202 6.46 -2.54 19.79
CA SER A 202 5.11 -2.38 20.34
C SER A 202 4.67 -3.48 21.31
N PHE A 203 5.42 -4.57 21.47
CA PHE A 203 5.16 -5.56 22.52
C PHE A 203 5.90 -5.27 23.83
N LEU A 204 6.84 -4.31 23.83
CA LEU A 204 7.68 -4.00 24.98
C LEU A 204 7.16 -2.81 25.81
N VAL A 205 6.11 -2.14 25.33
CA VAL A 205 5.47 -0.97 25.95
C VAL A 205 4.01 -1.33 26.21
#